data_AF-A0A809RTA4-F1
#
_entry.id   AF-A0A809RTA4-F1
#
_cell.length_a   1.000
_cell.length_b   1.000
_cell.length_c   1.000
_cell.angle_alpha   90.00
_cell.angle_beta   90.00
_cell.angle_gamma   90.00
#
_symmetry.space_group_name_H-M   'P 1'
#
loop_
_entity.id
_entity.type
_entity.pdbx_description
1 polymer ?
#
loop_
_entity_poly.entity_id
_entity_poly.type
_entity_poly.pdbx_seq_one_letter_code
_entity_poly.pdbx_strand_id
1 'polypeptide(L)'
;MEENIIIEKAKILAERYLELNKELSEIKKEVKDLLKEYNREVNERLSNGGFLIYEKPEDKEIINNKKVTALLFDLLIQLNNGQLITPPSEEEIKRDVTKNCVEVKSYNWRLKIKK
;
A
#
# COMPACT_ATOMS: atom_id res chain seq x y z
N MET A 1 -13.48 -13.45 -41.57
CA MET A 1 -14.70 -14.07 -40.98
C MET A 1 -14.38 -14.67 -39.61
N GLU A 2 -13.30 -15.43 -39.46
CA GLU A 2 -12.85 -15.96 -38.16
C GLU A 2 -12.46 -14.89 -37.14
N GLU A 3 -11.80 -13.81 -37.57
CA GLU A 3 -11.39 -12.71 -36.70
C GLU A 3 -12.57 -12.06 -35.96
N ASN A 4 -13.70 -11.83 -36.66
CA ASN A 4 -14.91 -11.31 -36.03
C ASN A 4 -15.49 -12.30 -34.99
N ILE A 5 -15.41 -13.61 -35.22
CA ILE A 5 -15.88 -14.63 -34.27
C ILE A 5 -14.99 -14.63 -33.00
N ILE A 6 -13.67 -14.48 -33.16
CA ILE A 6 -12.73 -14.41 -32.04
C ILE A 6 -13.00 -13.16 -31.20
N ILE A 7 -13.20 -12.01 -31.85
CA ILE A 7 -13.49 -10.74 -31.17
C ILE A 7 -14.82 -10.82 -30.40
N GLU A 8 -15.88 -11.38 -30.99
CA GLU A 8 -17.17 -11.50 -30.28
C GLU A 8 -17.08 -12.46 -29.07
N LYS A 9 -16.34 -13.57 -29.18
CA LYS A 9 -16.06 -14.44 -28.02
C LYS A 9 -15.28 -13.70 -26.93
N ALA A 10 -14.29 -12.88 -27.30
CA ALA A 10 -13.51 -12.11 -26.36
C ALA A 10 -14.36 -11.05 -25.63
N LYS A 11 -15.30 -10.39 -26.32
CA LYS A 11 -16.24 -9.44 -25.71
C LYS A 11 -17.11 -10.10 -24.66
N ILE A 12 -17.72 -11.25 -24.98
CA ILE A 12 -18.55 -12.01 -24.03
C ILE A 12 -17.75 -12.39 -22.78
N LEU A 13 -16.50 -12.84 -22.95
CA LEU A 13 -15.63 -13.15 -21.82
C LEU A 13 -15.27 -11.91 -21.00
N ALA A 14 -15.06 -10.76 -21.65
CA ALA A 14 -14.78 -9.50 -20.98
C ALA A 14 -15.98 -8.99 -20.17
N GLU A 15 -17.20 -9.09 -20.72
CA GLU A 15 -18.44 -8.77 -20.00
C GLU A 15 -18.61 -9.67 -18.77
N ARG A 16 -18.43 -10.99 -18.95
CA ARG A 16 -18.51 -11.93 -17.83
C ARG A 16 -17.45 -11.67 -16.76
N TYR A 17 -16.25 -11.28 -17.17
CA TYR A 17 -15.19 -10.88 -16.24
C TYR A 17 -15.57 -9.65 -15.42
N LEU A 18 -16.19 -8.64 -16.04
CA LEU A 18 -16.66 -7.44 -15.33
C LEU A 18 -17.75 -7.78 -14.32
N GLU A 19 -18.71 -8.63 -14.68
CA GLU A 19 -19.75 -9.13 -13.76
C GLU A 19 -19.13 -9.84 -12.55
N LEU A 20 -18.25 -10.82 -12.80
CA LEU A 20 -17.61 -11.59 -11.73
C LEU A 20 -16.74 -10.72 -10.83
N ASN A 21 -16.06 -9.70 -11.36
CA ASN A 21 -15.30 -8.75 -10.56
C ASN A 21 -16.19 -7.90 -9.64
N LYS A 22 -17.37 -7.51 -10.13
CA LYS A 22 -18.35 -6.79 -9.32
C LYS A 22 -18.85 -7.66 -8.17
N GLU A 23 -19.28 -8.88 -8.48
CA GLU A 23 -19.71 -9.87 -7.46
C GLU A 23 -18.59 -10.14 -6.44
N LEU A 24 -17.36 -10.34 -6.89
CA LEU A 24 -16.20 -10.56 -6.02
C LEU A 24 -15.94 -9.37 -5.10
N SER A 25 -16.10 -8.14 -5.60
CA SER A 25 -15.94 -6.93 -4.80
C SER A 25 -17.03 -6.80 -3.74
N GLU A 26 -18.27 -7.14 -4.08
CA GLU A 26 -19.42 -7.14 -3.16
C GLU A 26 -19.23 -8.18 -2.05
N ILE A 27 -18.92 -9.43 -2.41
CA ILE A 27 -18.63 -10.51 -1.44
C ILE A 27 -17.47 -10.11 -0.51
N LYS A 28 -16.39 -9.54 -1.06
CA LYS A 28 -15.25 -9.12 -0.26
C LYS A 28 -15.62 -8.00 0.72
N LYS A 29 -16.54 -7.12 0.35
CA LYS A 29 -17.06 -6.06 1.22
C LYS A 29 -17.87 -6.68 2.36
N GLU A 30 -18.80 -7.58 2.07
CA GLU A 30 -19.61 -8.28 3.07
C GLU A 30 -18.74 -9.01 4.10
N VAL A 31 -17.76 -9.79 3.64
CA VAL A 31 -16.80 -10.47 4.54
C VAL A 31 -16.05 -9.47 5.41
N LYS A 32 -15.60 -8.35 4.83
CA LYS A 32 -14.89 -7.31 5.59
C LYS A 32 -15.81 -6.67 6.63
N ASP A 33 -17.07 -6.43 6.32
CA ASP A 33 -18.03 -5.80 7.22
C ASP A 33 -18.38 -6.72 8.39
N LEU A 34 -18.57 -8.03 8.16
CA LEU A 34 -18.71 -9.03 9.22
C LEU A 34 -17.50 -9.06 10.17
N LEU A 35 -16.29 -9.01 9.62
CA LEU A 35 -15.06 -9.07 10.41
C LEU A 35 -14.75 -7.78 11.17
N LYS A 36 -15.21 -6.62 10.68
CA LYS A 36 -15.11 -5.36 11.42
C LYS A 36 -15.88 -5.43 12.74
N GLU A 37 -17.06 -6.04 12.74
CA GLU A 37 -17.87 -6.22 13.96
C GLU A 37 -17.18 -7.16 14.96
N TYR A 38 -16.48 -8.18 14.46
CA TYR A 38 -15.74 -9.14 15.29
C TYR A 38 -14.50 -8.53 15.99
N ASN A 39 -13.91 -7.47 15.40
CA ASN A 39 -12.80 -6.67 15.96
C ASN A 39 -11.60 -7.49 16.52
N ARG A 40 -11.30 -8.62 15.88
CA ARG A 40 -10.17 -9.49 16.22
C ARG A 40 -9.50 -9.98 14.94
N GLU A 41 -8.24 -10.36 15.07
CA GLU A 41 -7.51 -10.97 13.96
C GLU A 41 -8.07 -12.35 13.63
N VAL A 42 -8.06 -12.69 12.35
CA VAL A 42 -8.52 -13.97 11.81
C VAL A 42 -7.43 -14.50 10.89
N ASN A 43 -7.09 -15.77 11.04
CA ASN A 43 -6.21 -16.49 10.13
C ASN A 43 -6.69 -17.95 10.03
N GLU A 44 -7.70 -18.15 9.20
CA GLU A 44 -8.43 -19.41 9.11
C GLU A 44 -8.26 -20.06 7.74
N ARG A 45 -8.19 -21.40 7.74
CA ARG A 45 -8.11 -22.18 6.51
C ARG A 45 -9.52 -22.43 5.96
N LEU A 46 -9.69 -22.22 4.67
CA LEU A 46 -10.92 -22.49 3.94
C LEU A 46 -10.98 -23.96 3.50
N SER A 47 -12.19 -24.49 3.36
CA SER A 47 -12.43 -25.88 2.94
C SER A 47 -11.85 -26.22 1.56
N ASN A 48 -11.75 -25.23 0.68
CA ASN A 48 -11.16 -25.37 -0.66
C ASN A 48 -9.62 -25.24 -0.67
N GLY A 49 -8.99 -25.20 0.50
CA GLY A 49 -7.54 -25.10 0.67
C GLY A 49 -6.99 -23.68 0.78
N GLY A 50 -7.81 -22.64 0.57
CA GLY A 50 -7.40 -21.25 0.73
C GLY A 50 -7.31 -20.76 2.18
N PHE A 51 -7.07 -19.46 2.36
CA PHE A 51 -6.97 -18.78 3.65
C PHE A 51 -7.79 -17.50 3.70
N LEU A 52 -8.45 -17.28 4.83
CA LEU A 52 -9.09 -16.04 5.23
C LEU A 52 -8.21 -15.35 6.28
N ILE A 53 -7.63 -14.22 5.91
CA ILE A 53 -6.74 -13.44 6.80
C ILE A 53 -7.31 -12.05 6.99
N TYR A 54 -7.57 -11.68 8.25
CA TYR A 54 -7.96 -10.34 8.66
C TYR A 54 -7.04 -9.90 9.79
N GLU A 55 -6.26 -8.86 9.55
CA GLU A 55 -5.17 -8.46 10.45
C GLU A 55 -5.07 -6.94 10.49
N LYS A 56 -4.60 -6.42 11.63
CA LYS A 56 -4.22 -5.01 11.76
C LYS A 56 -2.70 -4.96 11.86
N PRO A 57 -2.00 -4.64 10.76
CA PRO A 57 -0.54 -4.56 10.81
C PRO A 57 -0.11 -3.57 11.87
N GLU A 58 0.98 -3.89 12.56
CA GLU A 58 1.60 -2.97 13.50
C GLU A 58 2.04 -1.69 12.80
N ASP A 59 1.95 -0.60 13.54
CA ASP A 59 2.45 0.70 13.13
C ASP A 59 3.95 0.62 12.93
N LYS A 60 4.45 1.23 11.86
CA LYS A 60 5.88 1.20 11.53
C LYS A 60 6.40 2.59 11.28
N GLU A 61 7.58 2.85 11.81
CA GLU A 61 8.38 3.99 11.42
C GLU A 61 8.85 3.82 9.98
N ILE A 62 8.54 4.80 9.15
CA ILE A 62 8.98 4.85 7.76
C ILE A 62 9.63 6.19 7.46
N ILE A 63 10.56 6.18 6.52
CA ILE A 63 11.17 7.41 6.02
C ILE A 63 10.20 8.10 5.07
N ASN A 64 9.85 9.35 5.37
CA ASN A 64 9.09 10.22 4.49
C ASN A 64 10.03 10.89 3.48
N ASN A 65 10.06 10.33 2.27
CA ASN A 65 10.93 10.82 1.19
C ASN A 65 10.69 12.29 0.83
N LYS A 66 9.47 12.82 0.98
CA LYS A 66 9.21 14.24 0.71
C LYS A 66 9.93 15.13 1.72
N LYS A 67 9.92 14.75 3.00
CA LYS A 67 10.67 15.45 4.04
C LYS A 67 12.17 15.34 3.82
N VAL A 68 12.68 14.18 3.40
CA VAL A 68 14.09 14.01 3.04
C VAL A 68 14.48 14.93 1.89
N THR A 69 13.70 14.95 0.80
CA THR A 69 13.96 15.84 -0.33
C THR A 69 13.94 17.31 0.08
N ALA A 70 12.96 17.72 0.89
CA ALA A 70 12.89 19.08 1.40
C ALA A 70 14.12 19.45 2.25
N LEU A 71 14.55 18.54 3.13
CA LEU A 71 15.73 18.73 3.97
C LEU A 71 17.01 18.87 3.14
N LEU A 72 17.22 17.98 2.17
CA LEU A 72 18.39 18.03 1.29
C LEU A 72 18.39 19.28 0.41
N PHE A 73 17.21 19.71 -0.06
CA PHE A 73 17.07 20.92 -0.84
C PHE A 73 17.36 22.16 0.00
N ASP A 74 16.88 22.22 1.24
CA ASP A 74 17.17 23.33 2.15
C ASP A 74 18.67 23.44 2.45
N LEU A 75 19.35 22.32 2.72
CA LEU A 75 20.81 22.29 2.89
C LEU A 75 21.56 22.83 1.66
N LEU A 76 21.10 22.49 0.45
CA LEU A 76 21.67 23.01 -0.79
C LEU A 76 21.51 24.53 -0.89
N ILE A 77 20.34 25.06 -0.53
CA ILE A 77 20.08 26.51 -0.52
C ILE A 77 20.97 27.21 0.52
N GLN A 78 21.12 26.65 1.73
CA GLN A 78 21.97 27.21 2.77
C GLN A 78 23.45 27.27 2.35
N LEU A 79 23.95 26.24 1.66
CA LEU A 79 25.31 26.21 1.11
C LEU A 79 25.49 27.29 0.03
N ASN A 80 24.56 27.39 -0.91
CA ASN A 80 24.61 28.39 -1.99
C ASN A 80 24.56 29.83 -1.46
N ASN A 81 23.83 30.05 -0.36
CA ASN A 81 23.71 31.35 0.28
C ASN A 81 24.87 31.65 1.25
N GLY A 82 25.85 30.76 1.40
CA GLY A 82 26.98 30.92 2.32
C GLY A 82 26.61 30.85 3.81
N GLN A 83 25.41 30.39 4.14
CA GLN A 83 24.98 30.14 5.53
C GLN A 83 25.67 28.90 6.10
N LEU A 84 25.96 27.93 5.23
CA LEU A 84 26.85 26.80 5.52
C LEU A 84 28.15 27.00 4.73
N ILE A 85 29.28 26.89 5.43
CA ILE A 85 30.62 27.04 4.83
C ILE A 85 31.05 25.72 4.16
N THR A 86 30.63 24.59 4.72
CA THR A 86 30.95 23.23 4.26
C THR A 86 29.70 22.36 4.30
N PRO A 87 29.56 21.42 3.34
CA PRO A 87 28.43 20.49 3.36
C PRO A 87 28.49 19.59 4.60
N PRO A 88 27.33 19.24 5.20
CA PRO A 88 27.28 18.27 6.29
C PRO A 88 27.82 16.90 5.85
N SER A 89 28.39 16.17 6.80
CA SER A 89 28.82 14.79 6.61
C SER A 89 27.63 13.83 6.40
N GLU A 90 27.91 12.66 5.83
CA GLU A 90 26.90 11.61 5.66
C GLU A 90 26.25 11.20 7.00
N GLU A 91 27.02 11.20 8.09
CA GLU A 91 26.55 10.85 9.43
C GLU A 91 25.59 11.88 10.00
N GLU A 92 25.85 13.17 9.76
CA GLU A 92 24.96 14.27 10.15
C GLU A 92 23.64 14.21 9.36
N ILE A 93 23.73 14.00 8.03
CA ILE A 93 22.54 13.85 7.18
C ILE A 93 21.71 12.64 7.63
N LYS A 94 22.33 11.49 7.92
CA LYS A 94 21.62 10.32 8.44
C LYS A 94 20.91 10.63 9.75
N ARG A 95 21.57 11.31 10.68
CA ARG A 95 20.99 11.72 11.97
C ARG A 95 19.77 12.61 11.78
N ASP A 96 19.87 13.60 10.90
CA ASP A 96 18.78 14.55 10.64
C ASP A 96 17.61 13.90 9.89
N VAL A 97 17.88 12.97 8.97
CA VAL A 97 16.84 12.16 8.32
C VAL A 97 16.10 11.30 9.34
N THR A 98 16.83 10.59 10.21
CA THR A 98 16.20 9.76 11.25
C THR A 98 15.38 10.60 12.23
N LYS A 99 15.86 11.79 12.59
CA LYS A 99 15.19 12.66 13.55
C LYS A 99 13.97 13.38 12.98
N ASN A 100 14.07 13.90 11.76
CA ASN A 100 13.10 14.86 11.22
C ASN A 100 12.24 14.29 10.08
N CYS A 101 12.69 13.23 9.43
CA CYS A 101 12.05 12.68 8.24
C CYS A 101 11.37 11.33 8.47
N VAL A 102 11.42 10.78 9.69
CA VAL A 102 10.68 9.57 10.05
C VAL A 102 9.26 9.93 10.45
N GLU A 103 8.30 9.13 10.03
CA GLU A 103 6.91 9.20 10.47
C GLU A 103 6.38 7.83 10.85
N VAL A 104 5.49 7.79 11.84
CA VAL A 104 4.77 6.59 12.19
C VAL A 104 3.64 6.40 11.19
N LYS A 105 3.75 5.34 10.38
CA LYS A 105 2.67 4.93 9.49
C LYS A 105 1.77 3.95 10.21
N SER A 106 0.59 4.43 10.58
CA SER A 106 -0.47 3.59 11.10
C SER A 106 -1.19 2.87 9.96
N TYR A 107 -1.46 1.58 10.16
CA TYR A 107 -2.14 0.74 9.18
C TYR A 107 -3.59 0.48 9.56
N ASN A 108 -4.45 0.46 8.55
CA ASN A 108 -5.83 0.05 8.70
C ASN A 108 -5.95 -1.49 8.66
N TRP A 109 -7.01 -2.01 9.28
CA TRP A 109 -7.42 -3.40 9.13
C TRP A 109 -7.50 -3.81 7.67
N ARG A 110 -6.84 -4.93 7.35
CA ARG A 110 -6.78 -5.47 5.99
C ARG A 110 -7.36 -6.87 5.92
N LEU A 111 -8.16 -7.12 4.88
CA LEU A 111 -8.69 -8.43 4.52
C LEU A 111 -7.89 -8.98 3.33
N LYS A 112 -7.40 -10.21 3.46
CA LYS A 112 -6.80 -11.00 2.38
C LYS A 112 -7.49 -12.35 2.31
N ILE A 113 -7.91 -12.71 1.11
CA ILE A 113 -8.41 -14.05 0.79
C ILE A 113 -7.44 -14.61 -0.24
N LYS A 114 -6.77 -15.71 0.10
CA LYS A 114 -5.74 -16.33 -0.74
C LYS A 114 -6.09 -17.79 -1.01
N LYS A 115 -5.63 -18.32 -2.13
CA LYS A 115 -5.60 -19.75 -2.40
C LYS A 115 -4.19 -20.26 -2.20
#